data_AF-A0A495JUQ4-F1
#
_entry.id   AF-A0A495JUQ4-F1
#
_cell.length_a   1.000
_cell.length_b   1.000
_cell.length_c   1.000
_cell.angle_alpha   90.00
_cell.angle_beta   90.00
_cell.angle_gamma   90.00
#
_symmetry.space_group_name_H-M   'P 1'
#
loop_
_entity.id
_entity.type
_entity.pdbx_description
1 polymer ?
#
loop_
_entity_poly.entity_id
_entity_poly.type
_entity_poly.pdbx_seq_one_letter_code
_entity_poly.pdbx_strand_id
1 'polypeptide(L)'
;MAGLRAAGELTLDGMPWGRFSHASGPADDMPAMLQALSQPDSARARRGLGELWDKARHQGVSETALAMAVPFLLQIAADPEVHGRDQVLKLAAEAGHRNHFGTDGRTDLFQVTDDPDELKIDGYGRPAVWTQQAAREVLTAEAAMLIRLLDDPNSLVRANAAYALATALSPPPEVQAAMRARLAVETYPPVRISLVLGLAQVTLERGDRDVMAWTGELWSGEGNSPDMRFAAALSWLCATTDSVPDRMRDLFVELPGSDLAAWMQEVPWTDDIASRGGLDAWLVSFLRKPPTA
;
A
#
# COMPACT_ATOMS: atom_id res chain seq x y z
N MET A 1 4.15 -17.80 32.97
CA MET A 1 5.14 -18.27 31.98
C MET A 1 4.71 -19.62 31.44
N ALA A 2 3.71 -19.61 30.56
CA ALA A 2 3.22 -20.72 29.71
C ALA A 2 2.00 -20.15 28.95
N GLY A 3 1.88 -20.15 27.63
CA GLY A 3 2.78 -20.61 26.59
C GLY A 3 2.68 -19.69 25.37
N LEU A 4 3.79 -19.04 25.03
CA LEU A 4 4.10 -18.83 23.62
C LEU A 4 4.44 -20.23 23.07
N ARG A 5 3.76 -20.63 21.99
CA ARG A 5 3.96 -21.85 21.18
C ARG A 5 2.94 -22.97 21.46
N ALA A 6 1.87 -22.96 20.67
CA ALA A 6 1.56 -24.15 19.88
C ALA A 6 2.37 -24.03 18.57
N ALA A 7 3.21 -25.01 18.26
CA ALA A 7 3.90 -25.20 16.97
C ALA A 7 4.73 -24.06 16.35
N GLY A 8 4.98 -22.94 17.05
CA GLY A 8 5.73 -21.80 16.49
C GLY A 8 4.86 -20.71 15.86
N GLU A 9 3.54 -20.82 15.96
CA GLU A 9 2.60 -19.81 15.45
C GLU A 9 2.24 -18.78 16.52
N LEU A 10 2.10 -17.52 16.10
CA LEU A 10 1.60 -16.41 16.92
C LEU A 10 0.12 -16.65 17.24
N THR A 11 -0.23 -16.77 18.53
CA THR A 11 -1.62 -16.87 18.96
C THR A 11 -2.14 -15.50 19.37
N LEU A 12 -3.35 -15.14 18.91
CA LEU A 12 -3.96 -13.84 19.19
C LEU A 12 -4.04 -13.54 20.70
N ASP A 13 -4.46 -14.51 21.51
CA ASP A 13 -4.59 -14.38 22.97
C ASP A 13 -3.24 -14.41 23.72
N GLY A 14 -2.17 -14.85 23.05
CA GLY A 14 -0.83 -14.95 23.64
C GLY A 14 -0.03 -13.65 23.58
N MET A 15 -0.52 -12.66 22.81
CA MET A 15 0.13 -11.37 22.66
C MET A 15 -0.31 -10.44 23.81
N PRO A 16 0.62 -9.76 24.50
CA PRO A 16 0.29 -8.88 25.63
C PRO A 16 -0.24 -7.52 25.14
N TRP A 17 -1.44 -7.50 24.55
CA TRP A 17 -1.99 -6.35 23.83
C TRP A 17 -2.02 -5.05 24.66
N GLY A 18 -2.40 -5.12 25.94
CA GLY A 18 -2.40 -3.95 26.84
C GLY A 18 -1.01 -3.32 27.12
N ARG A 19 0.09 -3.91 26.64
CA ARG A 19 1.42 -3.26 26.65
C ARG A 19 1.66 -2.34 25.45
N PHE A 20 0.80 -2.41 24.45
CA PHE A 20 0.81 -1.58 23.26
C PHE A 20 -0.38 -0.63 23.29
N SER A 21 -0.34 0.41 22.47
CA SER A 21 -1.42 1.38 22.36
C SER A 21 -1.88 1.54 20.92
N HIS A 22 -3.10 2.04 20.82
CA HIS A 22 -3.64 2.72 19.66
C HIS A 22 -4.16 4.10 20.09
N ALA A 23 -4.76 4.87 19.19
CA ALA A 23 -5.12 6.27 19.45
C ALA A 23 -6.16 6.50 20.58
N SER A 24 -6.78 5.44 21.09
CA SER A 24 -7.77 5.51 22.18
C SER A 24 -7.26 4.93 23.51
N GLY A 25 -5.98 4.55 23.59
CA GLY A 25 -5.37 4.04 24.81
C GLY A 25 -4.76 2.64 24.65
N PRO A 26 -4.68 1.86 25.75
CA PRO A 26 -4.17 0.49 25.75
C PRO A 26 -4.95 -0.41 24.79
N ALA A 27 -4.24 -1.27 24.07
CA ALA A 27 -4.78 -2.03 22.95
C ALA A 27 -5.52 -3.32 23.34
N ASP A 28 -6.10 -3.40 24.55
CA ASP A 28 -6.76 -4.60 25.08
C ASP A 28 -7.97 -5.06 24.27
N ASP A 29 -8.55 -4.19 23.44
CA ASP A 29 -9.68 -4.48 22.55
C ASP A 29 -9.27 -5.03 21.17
N MET A 30 -7.98 -5.01 20.82
CA MET A 30 -7.47 -5.51 19.53
C MET A 30 -7.85 -6.96 19.23
N PRO A 31 -7.78 -7.93 20.18
CA PRO A 31 -8.24 -9.29 19.93
C PRO A 31 -9.70 -9.36 19.49
N ALA A 32 -10.58 -8.59 20.14
CA ALA A 32 -12.00 -8.59 19.83
C ALA A 32 -12.27 -7.99 18.44
N MET A 33 -11.54 -6.92 18.08
CA MET A 33 -11.62 -6.31 16.75
C MET A 33 -11.13 -7.26 15.65
N LEU A 34 -9.98 -7.92 15.85
CA LEU A 34 -9.43 -8.90 14.90
C LEU A 34 -10.34 -10.14 14.76
N GLN A 35 -10.86 -10.68 15.85
CA GLN A 35 -11.81 -11.79 15.81
C GLN A 35 -13.11 -11.43 15.09
N ALA A 36 -13.55 -10.18 15.15
CA ALA A 36 -14.76 -9.71 14.48
C ALA A 36 -14.64 -9.78 12.94
N LEU A 37 -13.44 -9.63 12.38
CA LEU A 37 -13.19 -9.70 10.94
C LEU A 37 -13.50 -11.08 10.35
N SER A 38 -13.23 -12.14 11.10
CA SER A 38 -13.45 -13.54 10.66
C SER A 38 -14.85 -14.07 11.01
N GLN A 39 -15.75 -13.24 11.54
CA GLN A 39 -17.11 -13.67 11.84
C GLN A 39 -17.98 -13.70 10.58
N PRO A 40 -18.93 -14.65 10.45
CA PRO A 40 -19.86 -14.72 9.32
C PRO A 40 -20.76 -13.49 9.15
N ASP A 41 -20.93 -12.67 10.20
CA ASP A 41 -21.70 -11.44 10.13
C ASP A 41 -20.88 -10.33 9.45
N SER A 42 -21.13 -10.10 8.15
CA SER A 42 -20.47 -9.05 7.37
C SER A 42 -20.60 -7.64 7.95
N ALA A 43 -21.68 -7.33 8.67
CA ALA A 43 -21.85 -6.03 9.31
C ALA A 43 -20.95 -5.91 10.55
N ARG A 44 -20.77 -7.01 11.29
CA ARG A 44 -19.82 -7.09 12.40
C ARG A 44 -18.37 -7.02 11.90
N ALA A 45 -18.02 -7.72 10.83
CA ALA A 45 -16.70 -7.65 10.21
C ALA A 45 -16.38 -6.23 9.76
N ARG A 46 -17.31 -5.56 9.07
CA ARG A 46 -17.14 -4.16 8.63
C ARG A 46 -16.96 -3.19 9.81
N ARG A 47 -17.72 -3.35 10.90
CA ARG A 47 -17.54 -2.53 12.10
C ARG A 47 -16.17 -2.75 12.75
N GLY A 48 -15.75 -4.02 12.89
CA GLY A 48 -14.42 -4.35 13.42
C GLY A 48 -13.29 -3.75 12.58
N LEU A 49 -13.43 -3.79 11.26
CA LEU A 49 -12.47 -3.16 10.35
C LEU A 49 -12.45 -1.64 10.48
N GLY A 50 -13.62 -1.00 10.55
CA GLY A 50 -13.72 0.46 10.77
C GLY A 50 -13.05 0.89 12.07
N GLU A 51 -13.27 0.16 13.16
CA GLU A 51 -12.61 0.43 14.44
C GLU A 51 -11.08 0.30 14.37
N LEU A 52 -10.56 -0.67 13.61
CA LEU A 52 -9.11 -0.80 13.40
C LEU A 52 -8.54 0.37 12.58
N TRP A 53 -9.25 0.85 11.55
CA TRP A 53 -8.86 2.05 10.83
C TRP A 53 -8.86 3.28 11.75
N ASP A 54 -9.94 3.47 12.51
CA ASP A 54 -10.11 4.64 13.36
C ASP A 54 -9.11 4.67 14.51
N LYS A 55 -8.78 3.52 15.10
CA LYS A 55 -7.94 3.42 16.28
C LYS A 55 -6.48 3.16 15.94
N ALA A 56 -6.21 2.16 15.10
CA ALA A 56 -4.87 1.61 14.89
C ALA A 56 -4.15 2.25 13.68
N ARG A 57 -4.89 2.80 12.71
CA ARG A 57 -4.38 3.62 11.59
C ARG A 57 -4.90 5.06 11.72
N HIS A 58 -4.71 5.67 12.89
CA HIS A 58 -5.38 6.91 13.24
C HIS A 58 -4.83 8.11 12.45
N GLN A 59 -5.71 8.77 11.68
CA GLN A 59 -5.35 9.94 10.85
C GLN A 59 -4.12 9.67 9.95
N GLY A 60 -3.96 8.43 9.49
CA GLY A 60 -2.84 8.01 8.66
C GLY A 60 -1.54 7.66 9.40
N VAL A 61 -1.51 7.73 10.73
CA VAL A 61 -0.39 7.25 11.52
C VAL A 61 -0.65 5.80 11.92
N SER A 62 0.30 4.92 11.63
CA SER A 62 0.28 3.55 12.17
C SER A 62 0.64 3.58 13.65
N GLU A 63 -0.29 3.13 14.48
CA GLU A 63 -0.05 2.89 15.91
C GLU A 63 0.71 1.59 16.12
N THR A 64 1.52 1.49 17.18
CA THR A 64 2.30 0.28 17.48
C THR A 64 1.43 -0.99 17.46
N ALA A 65 0.19 -0.93 17.96
CA ALA A 65 -0.73 -2.07 17.95
C ALA A 65 -1.06 -2.57 16.52
N LEU A 66 -1.06 -1.69 15.51
CA LEU A 66 -1.31 -2.08 14.12
C LEU A 66 -0.16 -2.92 13.55
N ALA A 67 1.09 -2.52 13.77
CA ALA A 67 2.25 -3.31 13.32
C ALA A 67 2.23 -4.73 13.92
N MET A 68 1.83 -4.85 15.20
CA MET A 68 1.66 -6.15 15.86
C MET A 68 0.48 -6.98 15.32
N ALA A 69 -0.51 -6.33 14.72
CA ALA A 69 -1.67 -6.97 14.13
C ALA A 69 -1.42 -7.49 12.70
N VAL A 70 -0.39 -7.01 12.01
CA VAL A 70 -0.09 -7.36 10.60
C VAL A 70 -0.11 -8.88 10.34
N PRO A 71 0.58 -9.74 11.11
CA PRO A 71 0.55 -11.18 10.85
C PRO A 71 -0.87 -11.77 10.88
N PHE A 72 -1.73 -11.28 11.79
CA PHE A 72 -3.11 -11.76 11.92
C PHE A 72 -3.99 -11.22 10.79
N LEU A 73 -3.86 -9.93 10.44
CA LEU A 73 -4.57 -9.32 9.31
C LEU A 73 -4.24 -10.04 8.00
N LEU A 74 -2.97 -10.40 7.81
CA LEU A 74 -2.48 -11.15 6.67
C LEU A 74 -3.10 -12.56 6.58
N GLN A 75 -3.18 -13.28 7.70
CA GLN A 75 -3.86 -14.59 7.76
C GLN A 75 -5.36 -14.47 7.46
N ILE A 76 -6.02 -13.46 8.03
CA ILE A 76 -7.44 -13.18 7.80
C ILE A 76 -7.68 -12.83 6.33
N ALA A 77 -6.81 -12.02 5.72
CA ALA A 77 -6.91 -11.64 4.32
C ALA A 77 -6.70 -12.81 3.35
N ALA A 78 -5.92 -13.82 3.75
CA ALA A 78 -5.66 -15.01 2.95
C ALA A 78 -6.84 -15.99 2.91
N ASP A 79 -7.78 -15.90 3.86
CA ASP A 79 -8.98 -16.75 3.90
C ASP A 79 -10.02 -16.26 2.86
N PRO A 80 -10.39 -17.09 1.87
CA PRO A 80 -11.39 -16.72 0.85
C PRO A 80 -12.80 -16.53 1.39
N GLU A 81 -13.12 -17.06 2.57
CA GLU A 81 -14.46 -16.95 3.17
C GLU A 81 -14.65 -15.64 3.95
N VAL A 82 -13.57 -14.88 4.20
CA VAL A 82 -13.63 -13.62 4.94
C VAL A 82 -14.24 -12.50 4.11
N HIS A 83 -15.25 -11.85 4.67
CA HIS A 83 -15.89 -10.68 4.08
C HIS A 83 -14.95 -9.47 4.05
N GLY A 84 -14.83 -8.82 2.89
CA GLY A 84 -14.04 -7.59 2.74
C GLY A 84 -12.53 -7.81 2.93
N ARG A 85 -12.03 -9.01 2.64
CA ARG A 85 -10.61 -9.37 2.81
C ARG A 85 -9.64 -8.48 2.02
N ASP A 86 -10.09 -7.86 0.93
CA ASP A 86 -9.32 -6.85 0.21
C ASP A 86 -9.02 -5.64 1.10
N GLN A 87 -9.99 -5.15 1.87
CA GLN A 87 -9.81 -4.02 2.79
C GLN A 87 -8.99 -4.40 4.03
N VAL A 88 -9.10 -5.66 4.48
CA VAL A 88 -8.22 -6.19 5.54
C VAL A 88 -6.76 -6.21 5.06
N LEU A 89 -6.53 -6.67 3.82
CA LEU A 89 -5.20 -6.64 3.21
C LEU A 89 -4.67 -5.22 3.03
N LYS A 90 -5.53 -4.28 2.60
CA LYS A 90 -5.18 -2.85 2.51
C LYS A 90 -4.68 -2.34 3.85
N LEU A 91 -5.43 -2.57 4.94
CA LEU A 91 -5.02 -2.14 6.27
C LEU A 91 -3.67 -2.76 6.72
N ALA A 92 -3.43 -4.03 6.41
CA ALA A 92 -2.15 -4.67 6.69
C ALA A 92 -0.99 -4.02 5.92
N ALA A 93 -1.20 -3.68 4.64
CA ALA A 93 -0.21 -3.00 3.82
C ALA A 93 0.06 -1.56 4.29
N GLU A 94 -0.98 -0.84 4.70
CA GLU A 94 -0.92 0.52 5.23
C GLU A 94 -0.10 0.61 6.51
N ALA A 95 -0.07 -0.47 7.31
CA ALA A 95 0.78 -0.54 8.49
C ALA A 95 2.25 -0.21 8.17
N GLY A 96 2.73 -0.65 7.00
CA GLY A 96 4.09 -0.45 6.50
C GLY A 96 4.31 0.80 5.66
N HIS A 97 3.28 1.59 5.39
CA HIS A 97 3.35 2.83 4.61
C HIS A 97 3.15 4.07 5.48
N ARG A 98 3.76 5.18 5.09
CA ARG A 98 3.31 6.52 5.50
C ARG A 98 1.96 6.85 4.88
N ASN A 99 1.30 7.89 5.37
CA ASN A 99 0.09 8.38 4.74
C ASN A 99 0.42 9.33 3.57
N HIS A 100 -0.33 9.19 2.48
CA HIS A 100 -0.21 9.97 1.25
C HIS A 100 -1.22 11.14 1.15
N PHE A 101 -2.30 11.11 1.96
CA PHE A 101 -3.37 12.15 2.07
C PHE A 101 -3.98 12.69 0.74
N GLY A 102 -3.73 12.02 -0.37
CA GLY A 102 -4.14 12.47 -1.71
C GLY A 102 -3.44 13.76 -2.17
N THR A 103 -2.27 14.09 -1.61
CA THR A 103 -1.54 15.34 -1.95
C THR A 103 -0.13 15.11 -2.45
N ASP A 104 0.31 13.85 -2.49
CA ASP A 104 1.66 13.48 -2.88
C ASP A 104 2.07 14.02 -4.24
N GLY A 105 3.27 14.62 -4.26
CA GLY A 105 3.98 14.98 -5.46
C GLY A 105 4.92 13.88 -5.94
N ARG A 106 5.73 14.22 -6.95
CA ARG A 106 6.72 13.30 -7.55
C ARG A 106 7.75 12.79 -6.55
N THR A 107 8.09 13.60 -5.56
CA THR A 107 9.06 13.25 -4.52
C THR A 107 8.49 12.32 -3.48
N ASP A 108 7.16 12.26 -3.35
CA ASP A 108 6.49 11.73 -2.16
C ASP A 108 5.73 10.43 -2.46
N LEU A 109 5.22 10.25 -3.69
CA LEU A 109 4.35 9.13 -4.07
C LEU A 109 4.92 7.75 -3.74
N PHE A 110 6.23 7.57 -3.86
CA PHE A 110 6.93 6.31 -3.57
C PHE A 110 7.72 6.32 -2.26
N GLN A 111 7.64 7.40 -1.47
CA GLN A 111 8.22 7.38 -0.13
C GLN A 111 7.39 6.46 0.76
N VAL A 112 8.02 5.39 1.24
CA VAL A 112 7.37 4.35 2.05
C VAL A 112 7.26 4.78 3.51
N THR A 113 8.24 5.51 4.03
CA THR A 113 8.28 5.96 5.43
C THR A 113 8.27 7.47 5.53
N ASP A 114 7.75 7.99 6.63
CA ASP A 114 7.87 9.41 6.94
C ASP A 114 9.34 9.81 7.12
N ASP A 115 9.67 11.08 6.84
CA ASP A 115 11.00 11.63 7.12
C ASP A 115 11.29 11.51 8.62
N PRO A 116 12.39 10.87 9.03
CA PRO A 116 12.77 10.78 10.44
C PRO A 116 12.88 12.15 11.15
N ASP A 117 13.17 13.22 10.40
CA ASP A 117 13.29 14.59 10.91
C ASP A 117 11.90 15.27 11.05
N GLU A 118 10.89 14.82 10.30
CA GLU A 118 9.48 15.18 10.52
C GLU A 118 8.89 14.27 11.61
N LEU A 119 9.23 14.56 12.87
CA LEU A 119 8.94 13.72 14.03
C LEU A 119 7.43 13.43 14.24
N LYS A 120 6.86 12.49 13.48
CA LYS A 120 5.53 11.93 13.70
C LYS A 120 5.61 10.90 14.82
N ILE A 121 4.79 11.10 15.83
CA ILE A 121 4.79 10.32 17.06
C ILE A 121 3.47 9.57 17.16
N ASP A 122 3.53 8.27 17.46
CA ASP A 122 2.37 7.45 17.77
C ASP A 122 1.82 7.74 19.19
N GLY A 123 0.69 7.13 19.55
CA GLY A 123 0.05 7.31 20.86
C GLY A 123 0.93 6.97 22.07
N TYR A 124 2.09 6.32 21.87
CA TYR A 124 3.04 5.95 22.93
C TYR A 124 4.29 6.83 22.99
N GLY A 125 4.39 7.88 22.17
CA GLY A 125 5.59 8.69 22.13
C GLY A 125 6.69 8.11 21.25
N ARG A 126 6.40 7.10 20.41
CA ARG A 126 7.38 6.47 19.50
C ARG A 126 7.33 7.11 18.12
N PRO A 127 8.48 7.29 17.45
CA PRO A 127 8.50 7.68 16.04
C PRO A 127 7.70 6.68 15.18
N ALA A 128 6.74 7.17 14.41
CA ALA A 128 5.87 6.36 13.55
C ALA A 128 6.66 5.51 12.55
N VAL A 129 7.83 6.00 12.13
CA VAL A 129 8.79 5.28 11.28
C VAL A 129 9.24 3.94 11.88
N TRP A 130 9.30 3.80 13.20
CA TRP A 130 9.64 2.51 13.83
C TRP A 130 8.49 1.50 13.71
N THR A 131 7.25 1.98 13.86
CA THR A 131 6.06 1.15 13.65
C THR A 131 5.95 0.70 12.19
N GLN A 132 6.17 1.62 11.25
CA GLN A 132 6.23 1.32 9.83
C GLN A 132 7.31 0.27 9.54
N GLN A 133 8.53 0.48 10.03
CA GLN A 133 9.64 -0.47 9.88
C GLN A 133 9.28 -1.87 10.40
N ALA A 134 8.69 -1.98 11.59
CA ALA A 134 8.28 -3.27 12.15
C ALA A 134 7.20 -3.96 11.29
N ALA A 135 6.22 -3.22 10.77
CA ALA A 135 5.22 -3.78 9.86
C ALA A 135 5.85 -4.26 8.54
N ARG A 136 6.79 -3.50 7.98
CA ARG A 136 7.52 -3.86 6.76
C ARG A 136 8.33 -5.14 6.91
N GLU A 137 8.94 -5.36 8.08
CA GLU A 137 9.66 -6.61 8.37
C GLU A 137 8.72 -7.82 8.31
N VAL A 138 7.52 -7.71 8.87
CA VAL A 138 6.49 -8.76 8.77
C VAL A 138 6.02 -8.97 7.33
N LEU A 139 5.69 -7.89 6.61
CA LEU A 139 5.27 -7.96 5.20
C LEU A 139 6.34 -8.62 4.32
N THR A 140 7.61 -8.36 4.61
CA THR A 140 8.75 -8.99 3.92
C THR A 140 8.85 -10.47 4.26
N ALA A 141 8.71 -10.84 5.53
CA ALA A 141 8.74 -12.23 5.96
C ALA A 141 7.58 -13.06 5.36
N GLU A 142 6.42 -12.44 5.15
CA GLU A 142 5.22 -13.04 4.57
C GLU A 142 5.11 -12.87 3.05
N ALA A 143 6.18 -12.45 2.37
CA ALA A 143 6.18 -12.19 0.93
C ALA A 143 5.69 -13.39 0.11
N ALA A 144 6.01 -14.62 0.52
CA ALA A 144 5.55 -15.83 -0.16
C ALA A 144 4.02 -15.99 -0.18
N MET A 145 3.34 -15.56 0.90
CA MET A 145 1.87 -15.56 0.94
C MET A 145 1.29 -14.43 0.11
N LEU A 146 1.86 -13.23 0.20
CA LEU A 146 1.46 -12.07 -0.61
C LEU A 146 1.62 -12.33 -2.11
N ILE A 147 2.67 -13.04 -2.53
CA ILE A 147 2.89 -13.48 -3.91
C ILE A 147 1.73 -14.35 -4.40
N ARG A 148 1.18 -15.25 -3.56
CA ARG A 148 0.02 -16.07 -3.95
C ARG A 148 -1.24 -15.21 -4.16
N LEU A 149 -1.41 -14.16 -3.36
CA LEU A 149 -2.53 -13.22 -3.49
C LEU A 149 -2.46 -12.36 -4.76
N LEU A 150 -1.32 -12.32 -5.45
CA LEU A 150 -1.25 -11.73 -6.79
C LEU A 150 -2.09 -12.51 -7.81
N ASP A 151 -2.45 -13.76 -7.58
CA ASP A 151 -3.30 -14.55 -8.48
C ASP A 151 -4.75 -14.70 -7.97
N ASP A 152 -5.16 -13.86 -7.01
CA ASP A 152 -6.48 -13.91 -6.41
C ASP A 152 -7.59 -13.59 -7.44
N PRO A 153 -8.76 -14.27 -7.40
CA PRO A 153 -9.89 -13.93 -8.27
C PRO A 153 -10.40 -12.50 -8.07
N ASN A 154 -10.30 -11.94 -6.86
CA ASN A 154 -10.69 -10.56 -6.59
C ASN A 154 -9.56 -9.59 -6.99
N SER A 155 -9.85 -8.69 -7.92
CA SER A 155 -8.88 -7.70 -8.41
C SER A 155 -8.37 -6.75 -7.31
N LEU A 156 -9.21 -6.38 -6.34
CA LEU A 156 -8.79 -5.52 -5.23
C LEU A 156 -7.80 -6.24 -4.31
N VAL A 157 -7.94 -7.56 -4.13
CA VAL A 157 -6.93 -8.37 -3.41
C VAL A 157 -5.61 -8.36 -4.18
N ARG A 158 -5.63 -8.53 -5.50
CA ARG A 158 -4.40 -8.47 -6.33
C ARG A 158 -3.71 -7.10 -6.25
N ALA A 159 -4.48 -6.01 -6.32
CA ALA A 159 -3.96 -4.64 -6.19
C ALA A 159 -3.33 -4.41 -4.81
N ASN A 160 -4.01 -4.80 -3.74
CA ASN A 160 -3.51 -4.64 -2.37
C ASN A 160 -2.35 -5.59 -2.05
N ALA A 161 -2.25 -6.75 -2.70
CA ALA A 161 -1.09 -7.62 -2.62
C ALA A 161 0.15 -6.99 -3.26
N ALA A 162 0.00 -6.35 -4.43
CA ALA A 162 1.07 -5.58 -5.07
C ALA A 162 1.53 -4.41 -4.17
N TYR A 163 0.59 -3.72 -3.51
CA TYR A 163 0.87 -2.65 -2.56
C TYR A 163 1.61 -3.14 -1.32
N ALA A 164 1.16 -4.22 -0.71
CA ALA A 164 1.84 -4.86 0.42
C ALA A 164 3.29 -5.25 0.06
N LEU A 165 3.49 -5.89 -1.10
CA LEU A 165 4.81 -6.29 -1.58
C LEU A 165 5.74 -5.11 -1.88
N ALA A 166 5.18 -3.95 -2.23
CA ALA A 166 5.97 -2.75 -2.50
C ALA A 166 6.63 -2.16 -1.24
N THR A 167 6.21 -2.58 -0.04
CA THR A 167 6.84 -2.19 1.23
C THR A 167 8.03 -3.06 1.63
N ALA A 168 8.25 -4.18 0.94
CA ALA A 168 9.20 -5.18 1.37
C ALA A 168 10.61 -4.60 1.48
N LEU A 169 11.28 -4.85 2.61
CA LEU A 169 12.64 -4.40 2.88
C LEU A 169 13.62 -5.31 2.16
N SER A 170 14.47 -4.73 1.29
CA SER A 170 15.42 -5.50 0.47
C SER A 170 14.77 -6.74 -0.16
N PRO A 171 13.72 -6.58 -1.01
CA PRO A 171 12.82 -7.68 -1.33
C PRO A 171 13.58 -8.86 -1.97
N PRO A 172 13.19 -10.11 -1.68
CA PRO A 172 13.70 -11.25 -2.42
C PRO A 172 13.49 -11.07 -3.94
N PRO A 173 14.36 -11.60 -4.80
CA PRO A 173 14.18 -11.52 -6.25
C PRO A 173 12.82 -12.07 -6.72
N GLU A 174 12.25 -13.03 -5.97
CA GLU A 174 10.93 -13.60 -6.26
C GLU A 174 9.80 -12.56 -6.27
N VAL A 175 9.88 -11.52 -5.43
CA VAL A 175 8.83 -10.49 -5.33
C VAL A 175 8.69 -9.74 -6.65
N GLN A 176 9.80 -9.23 -7.18
CA GLN A 176 9.78 -8.52 -8.47
C GLN A 176 9.43 -9.46 -9.62
N ALA A 177 9.94 -10.70 -9.60
CA ALA A 177 9.64 -11.69 -10.61
C ALA A 177 8.14 -12.01 -10.66
N ALA A 178 7.51 -12.19 -9.49
CA ALA A 178 6.07 -12.46 -9.37
C ALA A 178 5.22 -11.27 -9.83
N MET A 179 5.57 -10.04 -9.43
CA MET A 179 4.85 -8.85 -9.89
C MET A 179 4.96 -8.67 -11.40
N ARG A 180 6.14 -8.89 -11.99
CA ARG A 180 6.32 -8.86 -13.46
C ARG A 180 5.54 -9.96 -14.17
N ALA A 181 5.54 -11.18 -13.62
CA ALA A 181 4.77 -12.29 -14.16
C ALA A 181 3.27 -11.98 -14.15
N ARG A 182 2.74 -11.45 -13.04
CA ARG A 182 1.34 -11.02 -12.93
C ARG A 182 1.02 -9.88 -13.90
N LEU A 183 1.90 -8.88 -14.04
CA LEU A 183 1.71 -7.76 -14.97
C LEU A 183 1.58 -8.21 -16.42
N ALA A 184 2.31 -9.26 -16.82
CA ALA A 184 2.29 -9.77 -18.19
C ALA A 184 0.94 -10.39 -18.61
N VAL A 185 0.13 -10.82 -17.64
CA VAL A 185 -1.15 -11.52 -17.88
C VAL A 185 -2.36 -10.82 -17.25
N GLU A 186 -2.17 -9.71 -16.53
CA GLU A 186 -3.25 -8.94 -15.92
C GLU A 186 -4.06 -8.17 -16.97
N THR A 187 -5.37 -8.15 -16.82
CA THR A 187 -6.29 -7.46 -17.73
C THR A 187 -7.00 -6.29 -17.05
N TYR A 188 -7.05 -6.25 -15.72
CA TYR A 188 -7.76 -5.24 -14.96
C TYR A 188 -6.90 -3.99 -14.73
N PRO A 189 -7.32 -2.80 -15.22
CA PRO A 189 -6.46 -1.62 -15.21
C PRO A 189 -5.94 -1.16 -13.82
N PRO A 190 -6.76 -1.09 -12.75
CA PRO A 190 -6.25 -0.76 -11.41
C PRO A 190 -5.12 -1.67 -10.92
N VAL A 191 -5.18 -2.96 -11.24
CA VAL A 191 -4.13 -3.92 -10.85
C VAL A 191 -2.87 -3.70 -11.69
N ARG A 192 -2.99 -3.44 -12.99
CA ARG A 192 -1.82 -3.08 -13.83
C ARG A 192 -1.15 -1.80 -13.34
N ILE A 193 -1.92 -0.78 -12.98
CA ILE A 193 -1.40 0.46 -12.39
C ILE A 193 -0.64 0.12 -11.10
N SER A 194 -1.28 -0.61 -10.18
CA SER A 194 -0.69 -1.02 -8.90
C SER A 194 0.62 -1.81 -9.06
N LEU A 195 0.68 -2.74 -10.03
CA LEU A 195 1.88 -3.52 -10.31
C LEU A 195 3.03 -2.66 -10.87
N VAL A 196 2.72 -1.72 -11.78
CA VAL A 196 3.73 -0.80 -12.32
C VAL A 196 4.27 0.13 -11.23
N LEU A 197 3.38 0.74 -10.44
CA LEU A 197 3.75 1.61 -9.32
C LEU A 197 4.59 0.84 -8.28
N GLY A 198 4.17 -0.35 -7.87
CA GLY A 198 4.90 -1.14 -6.89
C GLY A 198 6.27 -1.62 -7.38
N LEU A 199 6.38 -2.03 -8.65
CA LEU A 199 7.68 -2.35 -9.26
C LEU A 199 8.60 -1.13 -9.31
N ALA A 200 8.07 0.05 -9.67
CA ALA A 200 8.85 1.28 -9.70
C ALA A 200 9.33 1.69 -8.30
N GLN A 201 8.44 1.66 -7.30
CA GLN A 201 8.76 1.93 -5.89
C GLN A 201 9.89 1.04 -5.38
N VAL A 202 9.77 -0.28 -5.55
CA VAL A 202 10.79 -1.24 -5.12
C VAL A 202 12.13 -1.01 -5.82
N THR A 203 12.11 -0.62 -7.09
CA THR A 203 13.34 -0.35 -7.86
C THR A 203 14.01 0.95 -7.39
N LEU A 204 13.22 1.99 -7.13
CA LEU A 204 13.69 3.26 -6.62
C LEU A 204 14.29 3.16 -5.22
N GLU A 205 13.66 2.40 -4.31
CA GLU A 205 14.17 2.22 -2.95
C GLU A 205 15.53 1.52 -2.92
N ARG A 206 15.86 0.73 -3.94
CA ARG A 206 17.19 0.12 -4.12
C ARG A 206 18.24 1.08 -4.70
N GLY A 207 17.83 2.28 -5.12
CA GLY A 207 18.69 3.22 -5.84
C GLY A 207 19.04 2.77 -7.26
N ASP A 208 18.23 1.88 -7.86
CA ASP A 208 18.47 1.36 -9.20
C ASP A 208 17.95 2.33 -10.27
N ARG A 209 18.86 2.74 -11.18
CA ARG A 209 18.56 3.71 -12.24
C ARG A 209 17.80 3.10 -13.41
N ASP A 210 17.66 1.78 -13.46
CA ASP A 210 16.95 1.07 -14.53
C ASP A 210 15.44 1.38 -14.51
N VAL A 211 14.90 1.89 -13.40
CA VAL A 211 13.50 2.32 -13.30
C VAL A 211 13.14 3.37 -14.36
N MET A 212 14.00 4.34 -14.64
CA MET A 212 13.72 5.39 -15.65
C MET A 212 13.71 4.81 -17.07
N ALA A 213 14.63 3.89 -17.37
CA ALA A 213 14.70 3.26 -18.69
C ALA A 213 13.44 2.41 -18.93
N TRP A 214 13.13 1.53 -17.98
CA TRP A 214 11.97 0.64 -18.06
C TRP A 214 10.65 1.39 -18.12
N THR A 215 10.42 2.36 -17.22
CA THR A 215 9.21 3.18 -17.24
C THR A 215 9.14 4.05 -18.50
N GLY A 216 10.29 4.55 -18.96
CA GLY A 216 10.47 5.29 -20.21
C GLY A 216 9.94 4.54 -21.44
N GLU A 217 10.37 3.29 -21.60
CA GLU A 217 9.90 2.40 -22.65
C GLU A 217 8.39 2.13 -22.52
N LEU A 218 7.92 1.89 -21.29
CA LEU A 218 6.53 1.52 -21.04
C LEU A 218 5.55 2.66 -21.34
N TRP A 219 5.85 3.91 -20.95
CA TRP A 219 4.95 5.04 -21.23
C TRP A 219 5.00 5.52 -22.68
N SER A 220 6.15 5.37 -23.35
CA SER A 220 6.34 5.82 -24.74
C SER A 220 5.90 4.78 -25.79
N GLY A 221 5.78 3.50 -25.42
CA GLY A 221 5.28 2.46 -26.31
C GLY A 221 3.80 2.62 -26.65
N GLU A 222 3.49 3.02 -27.88
CA GLU A 222 2.11 3.25 -28.36
C GLU A 222 1.23 1.98 -28.34
N GLY A 223 1.85 0.79 -28.38
CA GLY A 223 1.14 -0.49 -28.25
C GLY A 223 0.76 -0.87 -26.82
N ASN A 224 1.26 -0.15 -25.81
CA ASN A 224 0.91 -0.39 -24.42
C ASN A 224 -0.46 0.20 -24.09
N SER A 225 -1.17 -0.44 -23.16
CA SER A 225 -2.49 0.04 -22.77
C SER A 225 -2.43 1.40 -22.06
N PRO A 226 -3.50 2.21 -22.15
CA PRO A 226 -3.49 3.57 -21.62
C PRO A 226 -3.17 3.67 -20.11
N ASP A 227 -3.66 2.73 -19.32
CA ASP A 227 -3.40 2.61 -17.88
C ASP A 227 -1.95 2.22 -17.55
N MET A 228 -1.32 1.35 -18.34
CA MET A 228 0.10 1.02 -18.18
C MET A 228 0.97 2.22 -18.54
N ARG A 229 0.62 2.94 -19.62
CA ARG A 229 1.34 4.15 -20.02
C ARG A 229 1.20 5.24 -18.96
N PHE A 230 0.02 5.40 -18.38
CA PHE A 230 -0.25 6.33 -17.29
C PHE A 230 0.59 6.01 -16.05
N ALA A 231 0.53 4.77 -15.54
CA ALA A 231 1.29 4.36 -14.36
C ALA A 231 2.81 4.50 -14.58
N ALA A 232 3.29 4.17 -15.78
CA ALA A 232 4.68 4.31 -16.16
C ALA A 232 5.10 5.79 -16.26
N ALA A 233 4.23 6.68 -16.74
CA ALA A 233 4.51 8.11 -16.78
C ALA A 233 4.64 8.70 -15.37
N LEU A 234 3.74 8.35 -14.44
CA LEU A 234 3.86 8.71 -13.03
C LEU A 234 5.17 8.20 -12.43
N SER A 235 5.48 6.93 -12.68
CA SER A 235 6.68 6.28 -12.16
C SER A 235 7.98 6.91 -12.68
N TRP A 236 8.02 7.23 -13.97
CA TRP A 236 9.13 7.93 -14.60
C TRP A 236 9.34 9.32 -13.98
N LEU A 237 8.26 10.06 -13.75
CA LEU A 237 8.30 11.37 -13.12
C LEU A 237 8.76 11.34 -11.66
N CYS A 238 8.50 10.25 -10.93
CA CYS A 238 9.02 10.07 -9.56
C CYS A 238 10.52 9.73 -9.54
N ALA A 239 11.06 9.23 -10.66
CA ALA A 239 12.45 8.81 -10.77
C ALA A 239 13.39 9.92 -11.28
N THR A 240 12.88 11.12 -11.60
CA THR A 240 13.64 12.22 -12.19
C THR A 240 13.20 13.59 -11.69
N THR A 241 14.11 14.56 -11.73
CA THR A 241 13.82 15.98 -11.50
C THR A 241 13.53 16.75 -12.79
N ASP A 242 13.54 16.07 -13.93
CA ASP A 242 13.32 16.67 -15.25
C ASP A 242 11.93 17.31 -15.40
N SER A 243 11.83 18.24 -16.35
CA SER A 243 10.54 18.80 -16.75
C SER A 243 9.65 17.73 -17.38
N VAL A 244 8.33 17.82 -17.16
CA VAL A 244 7.36 16.94 -17.83
C VAL A 244 7.50 17.09 -19.35
N PRO A 245 7.72 16.00 -20.11
CA PRO A 245 7.74 16.05 -21.57
C PRO A 245 6.38 16.45 -22.15
N ASP A 246 6.34 17.20 -23.25
CA ASP A 246 5.08 17.63 -23.88
C ASP A 246 4.20 16.44 -24.26
N ARG A 247 4.78 15.41 -24.90
CA ARG A 247 4.09 14.15 -25.23
C ARG A 247 3.46 13.43 -24.02
N MET A 248 3.99 13.65 -22.82
CA MET A 248 3.44 13.08 -21.59
C MET A 248 2.28 13.92 -21.06
N ARG A 249 2.32 15.25 -21.24
CA ARG A 249 1.17 16.12 -20.97
C ARG A 249 0.00 15.78 -21.88
N ASP A 250 0.27 15.57 -23.16
CA ASP A 250 -0.75 15.17 -24.14
C ASP A 250 -1.39 13.84 -23.73
N LEU A 251 -0.59 12.85 -23.33
CA LEU A 251 -1.08 11.59 -22.77
C LEU A 251 -2.07 11.80 -21.61
N PHE A 252 -1.75 12.67 -20.65
CA PHE A 252 -2.64 12.90 -19.50
C PHE A 252 -3.96 13.58 -19.89
N VAL A 253 -3.99 14.36 -20.97
CA VAL A 253 -5.19 15.02 -21.48
C VAL A 253 -6.05 14.08 -22.32
N GLU A 254 -5.41 13.18 -23.09
CA GLU A 254 -6.09 12.25 -24.01
C GLU A 254 -6.72 11.04 -23.31
N LEU A 255 -6.26 10.71 -22.10
CA LEU A 255 -6.83 9.61 -21.33
C LEU A 255 -8.31 9.88 -21.00
N PRO A 256 -9.20 8.89 -21.15
CA PRO A 256 -10.61 9.04 -20.78
C PRO A 256 -10.72 9.29 -19.27
N GLY A 257 -10.93 10.56 -18.91
CA GLY A 257 -10.86 11.03 -17.52
C GLY A 257 -11.82 10.33 -16.57
N SER A 258 -13.00 9.90 -17.04
CA SER A 258 -13.97 9.16 -16.21
C SER A 258 -13.48 7.76 -15.83
N ASP A 259 -12.88 7.04 -16.79
CA ASP A 259 -12.41 5.67 -16.57
C ASP A 259 -11.15 5.69 -15.71
N LEU A 260 -10.24 6.63 -15.98
CA LEU A 260 -9.03 6.80 -15.20
C LEU A 260 -9.34 7.23 -13.76
N ALA A 261 -10.30 8.15 -13.56
CA ALA A 261 -10.73 8.54 -12.22
C ALA A 261 -11.39 7.39 -11.45
N ALA A 262 -12.14 6.52 -12.13
CA ALA A 262 -12.67 5.31 -11.52
C ALA A 262 -11.55 4.32 -11.16
N TRP A 263 -10.58 4.10 -12.06
CA TRP A 263 -9.46 3.21 -11.79
C TRP A 263 -8.62 3.67 -10.60
N MET A 264 -8.34 4.97 -10.52
CA MET A 264 -7.52 5.54 -9.45
C MET A 264 -8.18 5.48 -8.06
N GLN A 265 -9.50 5.28 -7.97
CA GLN A 265 -10.16 4.99 -6.68
C GLN A 265 -9.83 3.60 -6.13
N GLU A 266 -9.43 2.68 -7.01
CA GLU A 266 -9.06 1.31 -6.65
C GLU A 266 -7.54 1.10 -6.55
N VAL A 267 -6.74 2.12 -6.86
CA VAL A 267 -5.28 2.10 -6.76
C VAL A 267 -4.86 2.54 -5.36
N PRO A 268 -4.17 1.69 -4.57
CA PRO A 268 -3.91 1.96 -3.16
C PRO A 268 -2.80 3.00 -2.90
N TRP A 269 -2.07 3.45 -3.92
CA TRP A 269 -1.06 4.52 -3.80
C TRP A 269 -1.65 5.91 -3.64
N THR A 270 -2.92 6.07 -3.98
CA THR A 270 -3.58 7.36 -3.95
C THR A 270 -4.84 7.25 -3.13
N ASP A 271 -4.76 7.65 -1.86
CA ASP A 271 -5.95 7.76 -1.03
C ASP A 271 -6.59 9.15 -1.19
N ASP A 272 -7.87 9.26 -0.88
CA ASP A 272 -8.58 10.54 -0.74
C ASP A 272 -8.62 11.48 -1.98
N ILE A 273 -8.21 11.05 -3.17
CA ILE A 273 -8.27 11.90 -4.39
C ILE A 273 -9.68 12.49 -4.59
N ALA A 274 -10.72 11.69 -4.39
CA ALA A 274 -12.11 12.12 -4.56
C ALA A 274 -12.51 13.22 -3.56
N SER A 275 -12.02 13.18 -2.32
CA SER A 275 -12.29 14.18 -1.29
C SER A 275 -11.44 15.45 -1.46
N ARG A 276 -10.36 15.38 -2.26
CA ARG A 276 -9.37 16.45 -2.52
C ARG A 276 -9.56 17.19 -3.86
N GLY A 277 -10.73 17.09 -4.48
CA GLY A 277 -11.04 17.78 -5.74
C GLY A 277 -10.88 16.92 -7.00
N GLY A 278 -10.69 15.62 -6.84
CA GLY A 278 -10.67 14.65 -7.94
C GLY A 278 -9.31 14.49 -8.62
N LEU A 279 -9.28 13.61 -9.63
CA LEU A 279 -8.06 13.22 -10.32
C LEU A 279 -7.33 14.40 -10.97
N ASP A 280 -8.07 15.33 -11.57
CA ASP A 280 -7.47 16.50 -12.24
C ASP A 280 -6.73 17.39 -11.24
N ALA A 281 -7.32 17.64 -10.07
CA ALA A 281 -6.69 18.43 -9.01
C ALA A 281 -5.43 17.73 -8.48
N TRP A 282 -5.50 16.41 -8.30
CA TRP A 282 -4.36 15.60 -7.91
C TRP A 282 -3.23 15.64 -8.96
N LEU A 283 -3.55 15.42 -10.24
CA LEU A 283 -2.57 15.48 -11.34
C LEU A 283 -1.92 16.86 -11.45
N VAL A 284 -2.69 17.94 -11.32
CA VAL A 284 -2.14 19.30 -11.31
C VAL A 284 -1.16 19.48 -10.15
N SER A 285 -1.47 18.95 -8.96
CA SER A 285 -0.56 18.98 -7.81
C SER A 285 0.70 18.16 -8.09
N PHE A 286 0.53 16.92 -8.54
CA PHE A 286 1.60 15.96 -8.84
C PHE A 286 2.58 16.47 -9.91
N LEU A 287 2.07 17.14 -10.95
CA LEU A 287 2.89 17.64 -12.06
C LEU A 287 3.64 18.93 -11.75
N ARG A 288 3.41 19.56 -10.59
CA ARG A 288 4.24 20.71 -10.17
C ARG A 288 5.69 20.27 -10.02
N LYS A 289 6.62 21.19 -10.32
CA LYS A 289 8.04 20.93 -10.06
C LYS A 289 8.23 20.71 -8.56
N PRO A 290 9.01 19.70 -8.15
CA PRO A 290 9.40 19.59 -6.76
C PRO A 290 10.15 20.87 -6.34
N PRO A 291 10.01 21.32 -5.08
CA PRO A 291 10.80 22.44 -4.58
C PRO A 291 12.28 22.16 -4.84
N THR A 292 13.02 23.15 -5.31
CA THR A 292 14.48 23.04 -5.45
C THR A 292 15.06 22.82 -4.06
N ALA A 293 15.67 21.64 -3.85
CA ALA A 293 16.48 21.33 -2.67
C ALA A 293 17.64 22.31 -2.51
#